data_AF-A0A7Z0B8D4-F1
#
_entry.id   AF-A0A7Z0B8D4-F1
#
_cell.length_a   1.000
_cell.length_b   1.000
_cell.length_c   1.000
_cell.angle_alpha   90.00
_cell.angle_beta   90.00
_cell.angle_gamma   90.00
#
_symmetry.space_group_name_H-M   'P 1'
#
loop_
_entity.id
_entity.type
_entity.pdbx_description
1 polymer ?
#
loop_
_entity_poly.entity_id
_entity_poly.type
_entity_poly.pdbx_seq_one_letter_code
_entity_poly.pdbx_strand_id
1 'polypeptide(L)'
;MSQRSSLRALFMVVCAALIGVIVAACGSSSSIKAAGQQQIKHVFVITLENENYATTFGANSKAPYLAQTLASQGAMVQQYYGTGHVSLDNYISMISGQAPTPDTDNDCVTYEDYKLTGMTPDGQAIGSGCVYPASIKTLPDQLKAAGFTWKGYEGDMGNDPTREAATCGHPTLNTTDLTQTAEAPSAAVPLGDQYATRHNPFMYFHSIIDSSDCGQNVVNLNKLTTDLQSISTTANFNLITPSLCDDGHDSPCVNGQPGGLTSANTFLQKWVPIITASPAFQQDGLLIINFDESSYATVTQTASSEDLIFSGATCCSQQPGPNLAPFPQTSSLSYKGLTINLTKQSFGGDQTGAVMISKFIKPGTVSTVQYNHYSMLKSIEDIFQLGYLGYAGQAGLVGFGSDIFTNL
;
A
#
# COMPACT_ATOMS: atom_id res chain seq x y z
N MET A 1 -26.87 -68.80 27.35
CA MET A 1 -27.11 -67.94 26.16
C MET A 1 -28.31 -67.09 26.52
N SER A 2 -28.29 -65.77 26.72
CA SER A 2 -27.62 -64.64 26.04
C SER A 2 -27.68 -63.47 27.04
N GLN A 3 -26.60 -63.01 27.70
CA GLN A 3 -25.50 -62.14 27.28
C GLN A 3 -25.86 -60.90 26.43
N ARG A 4 -25.64 -59.72 27.05
CA ARG A 4 -25.26 -58.41 26.48
C ARG A 4 -26.39 -57.52 25.93
N SER A 5 -26.87 -56.55 26.72
CA SER A 5 -27.38 -55.27 26.16
C SER A 5 -27.72 -54.15 27.16
N SER A 6 -27.18 -54.09 28.39
CA SER A 6 -27.55 -53.01 29.33
C SER A 6 -26.40 -52.15 29.89
N LEU A 7 -25.14 -52.40 29.50
CA LEU A 7 -24.01 -51.48 29.77
C LEU A 7 -23.64 -50.65 28.53
N ARG A 8 -24.58 -49.83 28.01
CA ARG A 8 -24.24 -48.74 27.06
C ARG A 8 -25.01 -47.44 27.28
N ALA A 9 -25.87 -47.36 28.30
CA ALA A 9 -26.70 -46.17 28.53
C ALA A 9 -26.18 -45.23 29.64
N LEU A 10 -25.06 -45.54 30.30
CA LEU A 10 -24.53 -44.73 31.43
C LEU A 10 -23.13 -44.13 31.19
N PHE A 11 -22.68 -44.07 29.93
CA PHE A 11 -21.43 -43.38 29.55
C PHE A 11 -21.66 -42.30 28.48
N MET A 12 -22.91 -41.86 28.30
CA MET A 12 -23.30 -40.86 27.31
C MET A 12 -24.02 -39.64 27.92
N VAL A 13 -23.79 -39.36 29.21
CA VAL A 13 -24.35 -38.17 29.88
C VAL A 13 -23.28 -37.31 30.56
N VAL A 14 -22.04 -37.79 30.73
CA VAL A 14 -20.96 -36.99 31.35
C VAL A 14 -20.01 -36.34 30.33
N CYS A 15 -20.03 -36.74 29.06
CA CYS A 15 -19.27 -36.03 28.01
C CYS A 15 -20.02 -34.84 27.39
N ALA A 16 -21.29 -34.63 27.71
CA ALA A 16 -22.10 -33.54 27.15
C ALA A 16 -21.99 -32.21 27.94
N ALA A 17 -21.25 -32.18 29.05
CA ALA A 17 -21.09 -30.98 29.88
C ALA A 17 -19.68 -30.36 29.82
N LEU A 18 -18.79 -30.85 28.95
CA LEU A 18 -17.41 -30.35 28.80
C LEU A 18 -17.04 -29.94 27.36
N ILE A 19 -18.02 -29.92 26.44
CA ILE A 19 -17.85 -29.45 25.04
C ILE A 19 -18.77 -28.23 24.81
N GLY A 20 -18.82 -27.33 25.80
CA GLY A 20 -19.74 -26.19 25.81
C GLY A 20 -19.10 -24.83 26.06
N VAL A 21 -17.77 -24.73 26.09
CA VAL A 21 -17.04 -23.45 26.25
C VAL A 21 -15.74 -23.47 25.43
N ILE A 22 -15.83 -23.72 24.12
CA ILE A 22 -14.81 -23.29 23.15
C ILE A 22 -15.53 -22.83 21.88
N VAL A 23 -16.36 -21.79 22.02
CA VAL A 23 -16.86 -21.01 20.89
C VAL A 23 -16.60 -19.54 21.24
N ALA A 24 -15.98 -18.84 20.30
CA ALA A 24 -15.63 -17.41 20.33
C ALA A 24 -14.43 -17.00 21.22
N ALA A 25 -13.24 -17.46 20.82
CA ALA A 25 -12.03 -16.65 20.94
C ALA A 25 -11.38 -16.52 19.57
N CYS A 26 -12.15 -16.14 18.54
CA CYS A 26 -11.59 -15.30 17.49
C CYS A 26 -11.34 -13.96 18.19
N GLY A 27 -10.16 -13.84 18.80
CA GLY A 27 -9.76 -12.61 19.45
C GLY A 27 -9.87 -11.49 18.45
N SER A 28 -10.83 -10.59 18.65
CA SER A 28 -10.68 -9.22 18.19
C SER A 28 -9.41 -8.73 18.87
N SER A 29 -8.28 -8.82 18.16
CA SER A 29 -7.03 -8.19 18.57
C SER A 29 -7.27 -6.69 18.47
N SER A 30 -7.94 -6.12 19.47
CA SER A 30 -8.06 -4.69 19.62
C SER A 30 -6.66 -4.18 19.97
N SER A 31 -5.95 -3.62 18.99
CA SER A 31 -4.79 -2.78 19.30
C SER A 31 -5.33 -1.59 20.11
N ILE A 32 -4.92 -1.50 21.37
CA ILE A 32 -5.27 -0.34 22.19
C ILE A 32 -4.45 0.82 21.63
N LYS A 33 -5.11 1.93 21.26
CA LYS A 33 -4.40 3.15 20.83
C LYS A 33 -3.30 3.46 21.84
N ALA A 34 -2.06 3.51 21.37
CA ALA A 34 -0.94 3.77 22.24
C ALA A 34 -1.01 5.23 22.72
N ALA A 35 -1.04 5.42 24.04
CA ALA A 35 -0.98 6.76 24.61
C ALA A 35 0.31 7.44 24.15
N GLY A 36 0.21 8.67 23.66
CA GLY A 36 1.38 9.44 23.23
C GLY A 36 1.78 9.26 21.76
N GLN A 37 1.03 8.52 20.93
CA GLN A 37 1.30 8.44 19.48
C GLN A 37 1.35 9.82 18.79
N GLN A 38 0.67 10.82 19.36
CA GLN A 38 0.71 12.22 18.91
C GLN A 38 2.09 12.88 19.12
N GLN A 39 3.03 12.23 19.79
CA GLN A 39 4.43 12.65 19.83
C GLN A 39 5.11 12.48 18.48
N ILE A 40 4.61 11.61 17.60
CA ILE A 40 5.07 11.50 16.20
C ILE A 40 4.57 12.72 15.44
N LYS A 41 5.46 13.42 14.72
CA LYS A 41 5.12 14.59 13.90
C LYS A 41 5.59 14.51 12.46
N HIS A 42 6.47 13.56 12.14
CA HIS A 42 6.94 13.31 10.77
C HIS A 42 6.75 11.82 10.43
N VAL A 43 5.90 11.55 9.45
CA VAL A 43 5.65 10.20 8.93
C VAL A 43 6.25 10.11 7.53
N PHE A 44 7.03 9.07 7.29
CA PHE A 44 7.61 8.70 6.01
C PHE A 44 7.03 7.34 5.63
N VAL A 45 6.55 7.22 4.41
CA VAL A 45 6.07 5.96 3.84
C VAL A 45 6.90 5.69 2.59
N ILE A 46 7.62 4.56 2.57
CA ILE A 46 8.20 4.01 1.35
C ILE A 46 7.32 2.84 0.95
N THR A 47 6.74 2.90 -0.24
CA THR A 47 5.93 1.82 -0.79
C THR A 47 6.70 1.13 -1.89
N LEU A 48 6.89 -0.17 -1.72
CA LEU A 48 7.47 -1.10 -2.68
C LEU A 48 6.35 -1.84 -3.43
N GLU A 49 6.68 -2.62 -4.46
CA GLU A 49 5.68 -3.20 -5.37
C GLU A 49 5.63 -4.74 -5.33
N ASN A 50 4.41 -5.29 -5.41
CA ASN A 50 4.04 -6.64 -5.83
C ASN A 50 4.89 -7.81 -5.29
N GLU A 51 5.14 -7.86 -3.98
CA GLU A 51 5.99 -8.92 -3.40
C GLU A 51 5.35 -9.65 -2.21
N ASN A 52 5.49 -10.98 -2.26
CA ASN A 52 4.92 -11.86 -1.26
C ASN A 52 5.74 -11.82 0.04
N TYR A 53 5.07 -11.87 1.19
CA TYR A 53 5.73 -11.98 2.50
C TYR A 53 6.81 -13.07 2.53
N ALA A 54 6.49 -14.26 2.02
CA ALA A 54 7.39 -15.40 2.05
C ALA A 54 8.62 -15.23 1.14
N THR A 55 8.49 -14.46 0.05
CA THR A 55 9.60 -14.12 -0.84
C THR A 55 10.49 -13.06 -0.20
N THR A 56 9.88 -11.98 0.29
CA THR A 56 10.60 -10.82 0.85
C THR A 56 11.26 -11.11 2.17
N PHE A 57 10.60 -11.82 3.08
CA PHE A 57 11.08 -12.07 4.45
C PHE A 57 11.52 -13.52 4.69
N GLY A 58 11.53 -14.34 3.64
CA GLY A 58 12.03 -15.71 3.68
C GLY A 58 13.55 -15.80 3.72
N ALA A 59 14.05 -17.02 3.98
CA ALA A 59 15.49 -17.29 4.12
C ALA A 59 16.33 -16.95 2.87
N ASN A 60 15.70 -16.92 1.69
CA ASN A 60 16.35 -16.67 0.40
C ASN A 60 16.09 -15.27 -0.16
N SER A 61 15.61 -14.35 0.67
CA SER A 61 15.28 -12.98 0.26
C SER A 61 16.43 -12.33 -0.50
N LYS A 62 16.10 -11.66 -1.61
CA LYS A 62 17.02 -10.79 -2.36
C LYS A 62 17.14 -9.39 -1.74
N ALA A 63 16.35 -9.11 -0.71
CA ALA A 63 16.39 -7.87 0.07
C ALA A 63 16.78 -8.09 1.54
N PRO A 64 17.98 -8.63 1.84
CA PRO A 64 18.40 -8.89 3.22
C PRO A 64 18.48 -7.63 4.08
N TYR A 65 18.68 -6.44 3.48
CA TYR A 65 18.63 -5.20 4.23
C TYR A 65 17.23 -4.96 4.82
N LEU A 66 16.17 -5.08 4.03
CA LEU A 66 14.80 -5.00 4.53
C LEU A 66 14.48 -6.18 5.46
N ALA A 67 14.71 -7.40 4.98
CA ALA A 67 14.23 -8.62 5.60
C ALA A 67 14.88 -8.95 6.95
N GLN A 68 16.12 -8.51 7.15
CA GLN A 68 16.90 -8.84 8.35
C GLN A 68 17.35 -7.58 9.07
N THR A 69 17.98 -6.65 8.36
CA THR A 69 18.58 -5.47 9.01
C THR A 69 17.50 -4.54 9.56
N LEU A 70 16.62 -4.02 8.71
CA LEU A 70 15.57 -3.09 9.11
C LEU A 70 14.53 -3.77 10.02
N ALA A 71 14.13 -5.00 9.71
CA ALA A 71 13.24 -5.77 10.58
C ALA A 71 13.79 -5.90 12.02
N SER A 72 15.10 -6.08 12.19
CA SER A 72 15.75 -6.13 13.52
C SER A 72 15.88 -4.76 14.20
N GLN A 73 15.87 -3.66 13.44
CA GLN A 73 16.05 -2.30 13.96
C GLN A 73 14.75 -1.65 14.44
N GLY A 74 13.59 -2.17 14.03
CA GLY A 74 12.29 -1.62 14.43
C GLY A 74 11.26 -2.71 14.67
N ALA A 75 10.07 -2.54 14.09
CA ALA A 75 8.96 -3.49 14.16
C ALA A 75 8.81 -4.23 12.83
N MET A 76 8.79 -5.56 12.89
CA MET A 76 8.39 -6.43 11.81
C MET A 76 6.89 -6.73 11.93
N VAL A 77 6.11 -6.27 10.97
CA VAL A 77 4.67 -6.50 10.90
C VAL A 77 4.42 -7.69 9.98
N GLN A 78 4.20 -8.86 10.58
CA GLN A 78 4.12 -10.09 9.81
C GLN A 78 2.82 -10.18 9.01
N GLN A 79 1.74 -9.65 9.58
CA GLN A 79 0.38 -9.78 9.04
C GLN A 79 -0.07 -8.46 8.40
N TYR A 80 0.76 -7.88 7.53
CA TYR A 80 0.40 -6.73 6.73
C TYR A 80 -0.08 -7.19 5.34
N TYR A 81 -1.16 -6.60 4.85
CA TYR A 81 -1.84 -6.98 3.61
C TYR A 81 -2.04 -5.79 2.67
N GLY A 82 -1.99 -6.06 1.37
CA GLY A 82 -2.54 -5.16 0.37
C GLY A 82 -4.06 -5.09 0.46
N THR A 83 -4.65 -4.07 -0.17
CA THR A 83 -6.10 -3.85 -0.26
C THR A 83 -6.69 -4.13 -1.64
N GLY A 84 -5.87 -4.21 -2.69
CA GLY A 84 -6.25 -4.59 -4.04
C GLY A 84 -5.17 -5.44 -4.73
N HIS A 85 -5.40 -5.78 -5.99
CA HIS A 85 -4.58 -6.76 -6.72
C HIS A 85 -3.67 -6.16 -7.78
N VAL A 86 -3.78 -4.85 -7.97
CA VAL A 86 -2.95 -4.06 -8.86
C VAL A 86 -2.57 -2.77 -8.14
N SER A 87 -1.49 -2.11 -8.56
CA SER A 87 -0.86 -1.07 -7.77
C SER A 87 -1.80 0.11 -7.43
N LEU A 88 -2.51 0.64 -8.42
CA LEU A 88 -3.19 1.95 -8.28
C LEU A 88 -4.22 1.98 -7.14
N ASP A 89 -5.03 0.94 -7.00
CA ASP A 89 -6.09 0.93 -6.00
C ASP A 89 -5.54 0.87 -4.56
N ASN A 90 -4.34 0.33 -4.38
CA ASN A 90 -3.62 0.28 -3.12
C ASN A 90 -3.11 1.67 -2.74
N TYR A 91 -2.45 2.37 -3.64
CA TYR A 91 -2.03 3.75 -3.44
C TYR A 91 -3.21 4.70 -3.14
N ILE A 92 -4.32 4.55 -3.87
CA ILE A 92 -5.56 5.31 -3.60
C ILE A 92 -6.09 5.00 -2.20
N SER A 93 -6.13 3.73 -1.81
CA SER A 93 -6.56 3.29 -0.47
C SER A 93 -5.70 3.93 0.63
N MET A 94 -4.38 4.00 0.44
CA MET A 94 -3.42 4.55 1.41
C MET A 94 -3.64 6.04 1.74
N ILE A 95 -4.15 6.84 0.80
CA ILE A 95 -4.32 8.30 1.03
C ILE A 95 -5.77 8.77 1.11
N SER A 96 -6.75 7.94 0.76
CA SER A 96 -8.16 8.38 0.68
C SER A 96 -9.16 7.44 1.34
N GLY A 97 -8.73 6.22 1.66
CA GLY A 97 -9.60 5.17 2.16
C GLY A 97 -10.69 4.74 1.17
N GLN A 98 -10.60 5.15 -0.10
CA GLN A 98 -11.50 4.69 -1.16
C GLN A 98 -11.14 3.27 -1.57
N ALA A 99 -12.17 2.44 -1.71
CA ALA A 99 -12.06 1.10 -2.26
C ALA A 99 -12.00 1.13 -3.79
N PRO A 100 -11.54 0.03 -4.42
CA PRO A 100 -11.30 0.03 -5.86
C PRO A 100 -12.59 0.26 -6.67
N THR A 101 -12.42 0.85 -7.85
CA THR A 101 -13.38 0.82 -8.96
C THR A 101 -12.88 -0.14 -10.04
N PRO A 102 -13.72 -0.48 -11.03
CA PRO A 102 -13.25 -1.25 -12.18
C PRO A 102 -12.03 -0.63 -12.88
N ASP A 103 -11.91 0.70 -12.88
CA ASP A 103 -10.81 1.42 -13.53
C ASP A 103 -9.55 1.41 -12.67
N THR A 104 -9.65 1.67 -11.36
CA THR A 104 -8.49 1.67 -10.46
C THR A 104 -7.97 0.26 -10.17
N ASP A 105 -8.86 -0.75 -10.14
CA ASP A 105 -8.52 -2.18 -10.09
C ASP A 105 -7.89 -2.67 -11.41
N ASN A 106 -7.71 -1.79 -12.41
CA ASN A 106 -6.97 -2.08 -13.65
C ASN A 106 -5.96 -0.95 -13.98
N ASP A 107 -5.39 -0.33 -12.95
CA ASP A 107 -4.36 0.72 -13.04
C ASP A 107 -4.70 1.93 -13.91
N CYS A 108 -5.99 2.14 -14.17
CA CYS A 108 -6.50 3.25 -14.95
C CYS A 108 -5.73 3.51 -16.26
N VAL A 109 -5.64 2.50 -17.13
CA VAL A 109 -4.97 2.58 -18.45
C VAL A 109 -5.41 3.80 -19.27
N THR A 110 -6.68 4.21 -19.15
CA THR A 110 -7.15 5.50 -19.65
C THR A 110 -7.38 6.43 -18.47
N TYR A 111 -6.53 7.44 -18.32
CA TYR A 111 -6.56 8.39 -17.22
C TYR A 111 -7.77 9.32 -17.35
N GLU A 112 -8.92 8.91 -16.81
CA GLU A 112 -10.21 9.56 -17.02
C GLU A 112 -10.91 10.04 -15.74
N ASP A 113 -11.73 11.08 -15.92
CA ASP A 113 -12.52 11.69 -14.85
C ASP A 113 -13.47 10.67 -14.20
N TYR A 114 -13.48 10.67 -12.87
CA TYR A 114 -14.42 9.87 -12.10
C TYR A 114 -15.83 10.46 -12.20
N LYS A 115 -16.76 9.65 -12.71
CA LYS A 115 -18.19 9.96 -12.84
C LYS A 115 -18.90 9.63 -11.54
N LEU A 116 -18.91 10.57 -10.61
CA LEU A 116 -19.55 10.42 -9.30
C LEU A 116 -21.09 10.37 -9.43
N THR A 117 -21.68 9.29 -8.93
CA THR A 117 -23.14 9.06 -8.94
C THR A 117 -23.76 9.03 -7.54
N GLY A 118 -22.94 8.84 -6.51
CA GLY A 118 -23.37 8.81 -5.12
C GLY A 118 -22.22 8.60 -4.16
N MET A 119 -22.55 8.48 -2.87
CA MET A 119 -21.60 8.18 -1.81
C MET A 119 -22.28 7.28 -0.77
N THR A 120 -21.55 6.30 -0.26
CA THR A 120 -22.02 5.46 0.86
C THR A 120 -21.92 6.21 2.19
N PRO A 121 -22.64 5.79 3.25
CA PRO A 121 -22.57 6.45 4.56
C PRO A 121 -21.17 6.48 5.20
N ASP A 122 -20.32 5.51 4.86
CA ASP A 122 -18.92 5.41 5.28
C ASP A 122 -17.94 6.09 4.30
N GLY A 123 -18.45 6.90 3.37
CA GLY A 123 -17.63 7.81 2.57
C GLY A 123 -17.00 7.21 1.31
N GLN A 124 -17.48 6.06 0.84
CA GLN A 124 -17.06 5.49 -0.45
C GLN A 124 -17.79 6.19 -1.60
N ALA A 125 -17.04 6.70 -2.58
CA ALA A 125 -17.58 7.21 -3.82
C ALA A 125 -18.22 6.07 -4.62
N ILE A 126 -19.39 6.34 -5.21
CA ILE A 126 -20.10 5.41 -6.08
C ILE A 126 -20.03 5.94 -7.51
N GLY A 127 -19.51 5.16 -8.44
CA GLY A 127 -19.27 5.59 -9.81
C GLY A 127 -18.19 4.78 -10.53
N SER A 128 -17.67 5.36 -11.61
CA SER A 128 -16.62 4.77 -12.48
C SER A 128 -15.62 5.84 -12.90
N GLY A 129 -14.47 5.43 -13.44
CA GLY A 129 -13.31 6.27 -13.70
C GLY A 129 -12.32 6.23 -12.54
N CYS A 130 -11.26 7.04 -12.62
CA CYS A 130 -10.17 6.97 -11.65
C CYS A 130 -9.70 8.32 -11.11
N VAL A 131 -9.99 9.45 -11.77
CA VAL A 131 -9.63 10.78 -11.26
C VAL A 131 -10.80 11.37 -10.48
N TYR A 132 -10.75 11.24 -9.16
CA TYR A 132 -11.84 11.61 -8.25
C TYR A 132 -12.08 13.12 -8.22
N PRO A 133 -13.35 13.58 -8.18
CA PRO A 133 -13.65 15.01 -8.07
C PRO A 133 -13.18 15.58 -6.73
N ALA A 134 -12.92 16.88 -6.67
CA ALA A 134 -12.36 17.56 -5.49
C ALA A 134 -13.23 17.48 -4.21
N SER A 135 -14.48 17.00 -4.34
CA SER A 135 -15.36 16.68 -3.22
C SER A 135 -14.93 15.43 -2.44
N ILE A 136 -14.20 14.51 -3.09
CA ILE A 136 -13.62 13.32 -2.44
C ILE A 136 -12.30 13.75 -1.81
N LYS A 137 -12.20 13.60 -0.48
CA LYS A 137 -11.08 14.12 0.30
C LYS A 137 -10.01 13.08 0.52
N THR A 138 -8.78 13.58 0.62
CA THR A 138 -7.56 12.81 0.81
C THR A 138 -6.87 13.21 2.13
N LEU A 139 -5.90 12.42 2.56
CA LEU A 139 -5.04 12.72 3.69
C LEU A 139 -4.32 14.08 3.51
N PRO A 140 -3.74 14.41 2.33
CA PRO A 140 -3.31 15.77 2.00
C PRO A 140 -4.32 16.88 2.31
N ASP A 141 -5.60 16.70 1.93
CA ASP A 141 -6.64 17.68 2.23
C ASP A 141 -6.81 17.88 3.75
N GLN A 142 -6.84 16.78 4.51
CA GLN A 142 -6.98 16.82 5.96
C GLN A 142 -5.77 17.43 6.66
N LEU A 143 -4.56 17.06 6.25
CA LEU A 143 -3.31 17.59 6.79
C LEU A 143 -3.25 19.11 6.57
N LYS A 144 -3.51 19.56 5.34
CA LYS A 144 -3.56 20.99 5.02
C LYS A 144 -4.59 21.73 5.88
N ALA A 145 -5.80 21.18 6.01
CA ALA A 145 -6.86 21.77 6.84
C ALA A 145 -6.47 21.86 8.33
N ALA A 146 -5.66 20.92 8.82
CA ALA A 146 -5.13 20.89 10.18
C ALA A 146 -3.82 21.70 10.36
N GLY A 147 -3.29 22.31 9.29
CA GLY A 147 -2.05 23.09 9.34
C GLY A 147 -0.76 22.25 9.29
N PHE A 148 -0.86 20.99 8.88
CA PHE A 148 0.28 20.11 8.61
C PHE A 148 0.69 20.16 7.14
N THR A 149 1.95 19.83 6.89
CA THR A 149 2.55 19.79 5.55
C THR A 149 2.62 18.36 5.02
N TRP A 150 2.62 18.21 3.70
CA TRP A 150 2.71 16.91 3.04
C TRP A 150 3.55 17.00 1.76
N LYS A 151 4.16 15.88 1.36
CA LYS A 151 4.94 15.79 0.13
C LYS A 151 4.95 14.37 -0.45
N GLY A 152 4.94 14.27 -1.77
CA GLY A 152 5.14 13.06 -2.57
C GLY A 152 6.47 13.14 -3.31
N TYR A 153 7.23 12.05 -3.29
CA TYR A 153 8.55 11.95 -3.89
C TYR A 153 8.61 10.73 -4.82
N GLU A 154 8.56 11.02 -6.11
CA GLU A 154 8.37 10.00 -7.15
C GLU A 154 9.67 9.71 -7.88
N GLY A 155 10.08 8.45 -7.94
CA GLY A 155 11.22 7.99 -8.71
C GLY A 155 11.03 8.24 -10.21
N ASP A 156 12.09 8.69 -10.88
CA ASP A 156 12.14 9.01 -12.32
C ASP A 156 11.13 10.05 -12.85
N MET A 157 10.20 10.58 -12.06
CA MET A 157 9.19 11.53 -12.55
C MET A 157 9.81 12.73 -13.28
N GLY A 158 9.38 12.93 -14.53
CA GLY A 158 9.82 14.01 -15.42
C GLY A 158 11.19 13.79 -16.05
N ASN A 159 11.66 12.54 -16.12
CA ASN A 159 12.88 12.20 -16.85
C ASN A 159 12.65 12.28 -18.37
N ASP A 160 11.46 11.93 -18.86
CA ASP A 160 10.93 12.37 -20.15
C ASP A 160 9.99 13.59 -20.01
N PRO A 161 10.49 14.82 -20.20
CA PRO A 161 9.67 16.03 -20.12
C PRO A 161 8.63 16.15 -21.25
N THR A 162 8.68 15.29 -22.27
CA THR A 162 7.65 15.23 -23.32
C THR A 162 6.48 14.31 -22.96
N ARG A 163 6.67 13.41 -22.00
CA ARG A 163 5.64 12.49 -21.49
C ARG A 163 4.98 13.03 -20.22
N GLU A 164 5.75 13.56 -19.27
CA GLU A 164 5.22 14.20 -18.06
C GLU A 164 6.12 15.30 -17.48
N ALA A 165 5.56 16.13 -16.60
CA ALA A 165 6.30 17.16 -15.88
C ALA A 165 7.10 16.59 -14.70
N ALA A 166 8.23 17.23 -14.34
CA ALA A 166 9.05 16.86 -13.17
C ALA A 166 8.42 17.20 -11.80
N THR A 167 7.24 17.80 -11.82
CA THR A 167 6.40 18.08 -10.66
C THR A 167 4.96 17.94 -11.09
N CYS A 168 4.11 17.32 -10.28
CA CYS A 168 2.72 17.02 -10.68
C CYS A 168 2.66 16.31 -12.05
N GLY A 169 3.54 15.34 -12.28
CA GLY A 169 3.62 14.62 -13.54
C GLY A 169 2.45 13.64 -13.65
N HIS A 170 1.56 13.85 -14.61
CA HIS A 170 0.46 12.93 -14.92
C HIS A 170 0.03 13.05 -16.39
N PRO A 171 -0.67 12.04 -16.93
CA PRO A 171 -1.23 12.11 -18.28
C PRO A 171 -2.25 13.25 -18.42
N THR A 172 -2.53 13.64 -19.66
CA THR A 172 -3.65 14.54 -19.92
C THR A 172 -4.96 13.81 -19.61
N LEU A 173 -5.91 14.49 -18.96
CA LEU A 173 -7.23 13.91 -18.68
C LEU A 173 -7.90 13.37 -19.93
N ASN A 174 -8.52 12.21 -19.78
CA ASN A 174 -9.22 11.43 -20.80
C ASN A 174 -8.29 10.94 -21.93
N THR A 175 -7.02 10.66 -21.62
CA THR A 175 -6.05 10.06 -22.55
C THR A 175 -5.46 8.77 -22.01
N THR A 176 -4.87 7.97 -22.89
CA THR A 176 -4.12 6.78 -22.47
C THR A 176 -2.92 7.17 -21.63
N ASP A 177 -2.75 6.52 -20.49
CA ASP A 177 -1.55 6.69 -19.66
C ASP A 177 -0.37 5.94 -20.30
N LEU A 178 0.63 6.69 -20.76
CA LEU A 178 1.83 6.15 -21.39
C LEU A 178 2.90 5.73 -20.36
N THR A 179 2.66 5.97 -19.08
CA THR A 179 3.52 5.55 -17.95
C THR A 179 3.17 4.16 -17.43
N GLN A 180 2.18 3.49 -18.03
CA GLN A 180 1.83 2.09 -17.73
C GLN A 180 2.97 1.10 -18.03
N THR A 181 3.95 1.51 -18.84
CA THR A 181 5.14 0.73 -19.14
C THR A 181 6.37 1.62 -19.11
N ALA A 182 7.49 1.11 -18.58
CA ALA A 182 8.77 1.79 -18.63
C ALA A 182 9.21 2.10 -20.08
N GLU A 183 9.77 3.29 -20.30
CA GLU A 183 10.35 3.71 -21.57
C GLU A 183 11.80 3.23 -21.68
N ALA A 184 12.12 2.53 -22.77
CA ALA A 184 13.49 2.08 -23.01
C ALA A 184 14.44 3.25 -23.34
N PRO A 185 15.75 3.11 -23.06
CA PRO A 185 16.75 4.09 -23.45
C PRO A 185 16.64 4.55 -24.90
N SER A 186 16.61 5.88 -25.08
CA SER A 186 16.50 6.54 -26.38
C SER A 186 17.48 7.73 -26.48
N ALA A 187 17.56 8.38 -27.64
CA ALA A 187 18.37 9.60 -27.77
C ALA A 187 17.82 10.76 -26.93
N ALA A 188 16.50 10.79 -26.69
CA ALA A 188 15.84 11.80 -25.88
C ALA A 188 15.96 11.49 -24.38
N VAL A 189 15.91 10.20 -24.02
CA VAL A 189 15.96 9.72 -22.63
C VAL A 189 17.05 8.63 -22.51
N PRO A 190 18.33 9.00 -22.34
CA PRO A 190 19.46 8.06 -22.50
C PRO A 190 19.51 6.89 -21.52
N LEU A 191 18.83 7.00 -20.38
CA LEU A 191 18.74 5.95 -19.38
C LEU A 191 17.36 5.28 -19.36
N GLY A 192 16.47 5.63 -20.29
CA GLY A 192 15.05 5.26 -20.22
C GLY A 192 14.33 6.01 -19.10
N ASP A 193 13.03 5.76 -18.97
CA ASP A 193 12.17 6.38 -17.96
C ASP A 193 11.30 5.31 -17.29
N GLN A 194 11.35 5.26 -15.95
CA GLN A 194 10.66 4.27 -15.13
C GLN A 194 9.71 4.92 -14.12
N TYR A 195 9.24 6.14 -14.38
CA TYR A 195 8.11 6.71 -13.67
C TYR A 195 6.80 6.01 -14.08
N ALA A 196 5.95 5.74 -13.09
CA ALA A 196 4.62 5.17 -13.26
C ALA A 196 3.60 6.02 -12.50
N THR A 197 2.66 6.64 -13.21
CA THR A 197 1.62 7.48 -12.60
C THR A 197 0.74 6.66 -11.66
N ARG A 198 0.47 5.40 -11.99
CA ARG A 198 -0.30 4.47 -11.13
C ARG A 198 0.26 4.28 -9.72
N HIS A 199 1.55 4.56 -9.47
CA HIS A 199 2.16 4.49 -8.14
C HIS A 199 2.15 5.86 -7.41
N ASN A 200 1.58 6.89 -8.04
CA ASN A 200 1.47 8.25 -7.51
C ASN A 200 -0.02 8.59 -7.27
N PRO A 201 -0.57 8.29 -6.09
CA PRO A 201 -2.01 8.44 -5.84
C PRO A 201 -2.46 9.90 -5.87
N PHE A 202 -1.54 10.86 -5.69
CA PHE A 202 -1.88 12.27 -5.70
C PHE A 202 -2.41 12.73 -7.06
N MET A 203 -2.08 12.02 -8.15
CA MET A 203 -2.53 12.34 -9.50
C MET A 203 -3.99 11.94 -9.73
N TYR A 204 -4.63 11.20 -8.82
CA TYR A 204 -5.98 10.68 -9.06
C TYR A 204 -7.07 11.48 -8.32
N PHE A 205 -6.78 12.72 -7.92
CA PHE A 205 -7.73 13.58 -7.20
C PHE A 205 -7.66 15.02 -7.69
N HIS A 206 -8.78 15.56 -8.16
CA HIS A 206 -8.93 16.98 -8.52
C HIS A 206 -8.70 17.94 -7.35
N SER A 207 -8.84 17.50 -6.10
CA SER A 207 -8.46 18.33 -4.94
C SER A 207 -6.95 18.64 -4.92
N ILE A 208 -6.14 17.83 -5.63
CA ILE A 208 -4.70 17.97 -5.73
C ILE A 208 -4.30 18.46 -7.12
N ILE A 209 -4.63 17.76 -8.21
CA ILE A 209 -4.11 18.09 -9.55
C ILE A 209 -4.52 19.47 -10.06
N ASP A 210 -5.67 19.99 -9.63
CA ASP A 210 -6.13 21.35 -9.98
C ASP A 210 -5.63 22.43 -9.01
N SER A 211 -4.90 22.03 -7.95
CA SER A 211 -4.35 22.91 -6.92
C SER A 211 -2.89 23.25 -7.21
N SER A 212 -2.49 24.48 -6.87
CA SER A 212 -1.08 24.90 -6.90
C SER A 212 -0.17 24.07 -5.99
N ASP A 213 -0.75 23.35 -5.02
CA ASP A 213 -0.01 22.46 -4.14
C ASP A 213 0.63 21.29 -4.90
N CYS A 214 0.01 20.82 -5.98
CA CYS A 214 0.51 19.65 -6.70
C CYS A 214 1.94 19.87 -7.24
N GLY A 215 2.18 21.00 -7.92
CA GLY A 215 3.50 21.36 -8.42
C GLY A 215 4.55 21.67 -7.35
N GLN A 216 4.11 21.93 -6.10
CA GLN A 216 5.02 22.20 -4.97
C GLN A 216 5.32 20.94 -4.17
N ASN A 217 4.33 20.06 -4.04
CA ASN A 217 4.35 18.96 -3.10
C ASN A 217 4.56 17.60 -3.76
N VAL A 218 4.25 17.43 -5.05
CA VAL A 218 4.49 16.17 -5.76
C VAL A 218 5.66 16.38 -6.70
N VAL A 219 6.83 15.86 -6.32
CA VAL A 219 8.10 16.21 -6.94
C VAL A 219 8.96 14.98 -7.21
N ASN A 220 9.93 15.09 -8.10
CA ASN A 220 10.91 14.04 -8.32
C ASN A 220 11.67 13.71 -7.02
N LEU A 221 11.92 12.42 -6.78
CA LEU A 221 12.59 11.88 -5.58
C LEU A 221 13.92 12.56 -5.23
N ASN A 222 14.66 13.08 -6.22
CA ASN A 222 15.93 13.77 -5.97
C ASN A 222 15.79 15.01 -5.07
N LYS A 223 14.58 15.59 -4.95
CA LYS A 223 14.31 16.72 -4.04
C LYS A 223 14.34 16.33 -2.56
N LEU A 224 14.08 15.06 -2.23
CA LEU A 224 14.00 14.58 -0.84
C LEU A 224 15.27 14.92 -0.03
N THR A 225 16.46 14.77 -0.62
CA THR A 225 17.72 15.08 0.06
C THR A 225 17.84 16.54 0.49
N THR A 226 17.23 17.47 -0.24
CA THR A 226 17.23 18.90 0.10
C THR A 226 16.22 19.18 1.21
N ASP A 227 15.03 18.60 1.10
CA ASP A 227 13.96 18.82 2.06
C ASP A 227 14.28 18.23 3.45
N LEU A 228 15.04 17.12 3.50
CA LEU A 228 15.51 16.49 4.73
C LEU A 228 16.59 17.27 5.50
N GLN A 229 17.10 18.39 4.98
CA GLN A 229 18.22 19.13 5.62
C GLN A 229 17.83 19.80 6.94
N SER A 230 16.54 20.08 7.16
CA SER A 230 16.05 20.73 8.38
C SER A 230 14.64 20.26 8.74
N ILE A 231 14.27 20.43 10.02
CA ILE A 231 12.89 20.19 10.48
C ILE A 231 11.90 21.05 9.69
N SER A 232 12.21 22.33 9.45
CA SER A 232 11.31 23.26 8.77
C SER A 232 11.08 22.99 7.27
N THR A 233 11.98 22.22 6.64
CA THR A 233 11.88 21.87 5.21
C THR A 233 11.33 20.46 5.00
N THR A 234 11.28 19.64 6.05
CA THR A 234 10.73 18.29 5.97
C THR A 234 9.23 18.34 6.21
N ALA A 235 8.43 17.73 5.32
CA ALA A 235 6.99 17.71 5.48
C ALA A 235 6.55 16.80 6.64
N ASN A 236 5.38 17.03 7.22
CA ASN A 236 4.83 16.15 8.27
C ASN A 236 4.45 14.77 7.72
N PHE A 237 3.98 14.68 6.48
CA PHE A 237 3.73 13.42 5.77
C PHE A 237 4.55 13.38 4.48
N ASN A 238 5.29 12.29 4.28
CA ASN A 238 6.16 12.10 3.11
C ASN A 238 5.86 10.72 2.50
N LEU A 239 5.23 10.67 1.33
CA LEU A 239 5.11 9.44 0.54
C LEU A 239 6.29 9.38 -0.44
N ILE A 240 6.97 8.25 -0.47
CA ILE A 240 8.17 8.01 -1.27
C ILE A 240 7.92 6.76 -2.10
N THR A 241 7.85 6.95 -3.41
CA THR A 241 7.58 5.89 -4.37
C THR A 241 8.83 5.71 -5.23
N PRO A 242 9.50 4.54 -5.19
CA PRO A 242 10.63 4.26 -6.07
C PRO A 242 10.23 4.27 -7.55
N SER A 243 11.22 4.32 -8.45
CA SER A 243 10.97 4.06 -9.87
C SER A 243 10.65 2.57 -10.06
N LEU A 244 10.10 2.20 -11.22
CA LEU A 244 9.87 0.78 -11.56
C LEU A 244 11.13 -0.08 -11.40
N CYS A 245 12.33 0.49 -11.58
CA CYS A 245 13.54 -0.30 -11.38
C CYS A 245 13.84 -0.65 -9.92
N ASP A 246 13.41 0.20 -9.00
CA ASP A 246 13.81 0.18 -7.59
C ASP A 246 12.67 -0.25 -6.66
N ASP A 247 11.49 -0.51 -7.21
CA ASP A 247 10.26 -0.74 -6.44
C ASP A 247 10.15 -2.15 -5.85
N GLY A 248 10.89 -3.12 -6.38
CA GLY A 248 10.88 -4.49 -5.89
C GLY A 248 10.22 -5.50 -6.83
N HIS A 249 9.51 -5.03 -7.86
CA HIS A 249 8.74 -5.86 -8.79
C HIS A 249 9.40 -5.98 -10.16
N ASP A 250 9.61 -4.87 -10.87
CA ASP A 250 10.00 -4.95 -12.28
C ASP A 250 11.44 -5.43 -12.44
N SER A 251 11.63 -6.47 -13.25
CA SER A 251 12.94 -7.05 -13.51
C SER A 251 13.00 -7.76 -14.88
N PRO A 252 14.09 -7.58 -15.66
CA PRO A 252 15.16 -6.59 -15.47
C PRO A 252 14.68 -5.17 -15.79
N CYS A 253 15.39 -4.16 -15.26
CA CYS A 253 15.10 -2.76 -15.57
C CYS A 253 15.38 -2.44 -17.05
N VAL A 254 14.66 -1.48 -17.62
CA VAL A 254 14.86 -1.06 -19.03
C VAL A 254 16.24 -0.43 -19.29
N ASN A 255 16.88 0.06 -18.23
CA ASN A 255 18.24 0.62 -18.25
C ASN A 255 19.34 -0.43 -18.06
N GLY A 256 18.99 -1.71 -17.97
CA GLY A 256 19.91 -2.84 -17.81
C GLY A 256 20.31 -3.17 -16.37
N GLN A 257 19.79 -2.45 -15.37
CA GLN A 257 19.96 -2.81 -13.96
C GLN A 257 19.14 -4.07 -13.58
N PRO A 258 19.48 -4.76 -12.47
CA PRO A 258 18.85 -6.03 -12.11
C PRO A 258 17.33 -5.97 -11.91
N GLY A 259 16.82 -4.89 -11.31
CA GLY A 259 15.41 -4.78 -10.93
C GLY A 259 15.03 -5.67 -9.74
N GLY A 260 13.73 -5.75 -9.49
CA GLY A 260 13.12 -6.56 -8.46
C GLY A 260 13.66 -6.26 -7.05
N LEU A 261 13.48 -7.22 -6.13
CA LEU A 261 13.98 -7.11 -4.75
C LEU A 261 15.49 -6.83 -4.63
N THR A 262 16.30 -7.12 -5.66
CA THR A 262 17.74 -6.78 -5.64
C THR A 262 17.94 -5.27 -5.71
N SER A 263 17.26 -4.60 -6.64
CA SER A 263 17.31 -3.14 -6.73
C SER A 263 16.64 -2.48 -5.54
N ALA A 264 15.48 -2.97 -5.08
CA ALA A 264 14.80 -2.45 -3.89
C ALA A 264 15.69 -2.53 -2.64
N ASN A 265 16.48 -3.60 -2.49
CA ASN A 265 17.47 -3.70 -1.43
C ASN A 265 18.49 -2.55 -1.47
N THR A 266 19.06 -2.27 -2.64
CA THR A 266 20.03 -1.19 -2.84
C THR A 266 19.39 0.18 -2.65
N PHE A 267 18.16 0.37 -3.13
CA PHE A 267 17.36 1.58 -2.91
C PHE A 267 17.20 1.86 -1.41
N LEU A 268 16.75 0.87 -0.63
CA LEU A 268 16.57 1.02 0.81
C LEU A 268 17.89 1.24 1.56
N GLN A 269 18.97 0.55 1.16
CA GLN A 269 20.32 0.77 1.72
C GLN A 269 20.81 2.21 1.56
N LYS A 270 20.37 2.91 0.53
CA LYS A 270 20.65 4.33 0.32
C LYS A 270 19.71 5.22 1.12
N TRP A 271 18.40 5.07 0.92
CA TRP A 271 17.42 6.06 1.37
C TRP A 271 17.07 5.95 2.85
N VAL A 272 17.03 4.75 3.42
CA VAL A 272 16.67 4.60 4.84
C VAL A 272 17.70 5.28 5.75
N PRO A 273 19.03 5.14 5.55
CA PRO A 273 20.01 5.91 6.32
C PRO A 273 19.88 7.43 6.16
N ILE A 274 19.59 7.91 4.94
CA ILE A 274 19.42 9.35 4.67
C ILE A 274 18.20 9.89 5.44
N ILE A 275 17.05 9.20 5.37
CA ILE A 275 15.82 9.60 6.06
C ILE A 275 16.02 9.53 7.58
N THR A 276 16.52 8.41 8.08
CA THR A 276 16.65 8.19 9.53
C THR A 276 17.70 9.09 10.18
N ALA A 277 18.69 9.58 9.44
CA ALA A 277 19.65 10.58 9.91
C ALA A 277 19.13 12.03 9.88
N SER A 278 17.98 12.29 9.24
CA SER A 278 17.45 13.65 9.10
C SER A 278 17.02 14.26 10.46
N PRO A 279 17.12 15.60 10.65
CA PRO A 279 16.72 16.25 11.88
C PRO A 279 15.27 16.00 12.28
N ALA A 280 14.35 16.04 11.32
CA ALA A 280 12.92 15.79 11.53
C ALA A 280 12.66 14.35 12.00
N PHE A 281 13.30 13.37 11.36
CA PHE A 281 13.14 11.98 11.77
C PHE A 281 13.67 11.72 13.19
N GLN A 282 14.85 12.26 13.52
CA GLN A 282 15.43 12.12 14.85
C GLN A 282 14.59 12.81 15.93
N GLN A 283 13.89 13.90 15.58
CA GLN A 283 13.00 14.60 16.49
C GLN A 283 11.79 13.76 16.87
N ASP A 284 11.06 13.20 15.90
CA ASP A 284 9.78 12.52 16.12
C ASP A 284 9.27 11.76 14.87
N GLY A 285 10.20 11.10 14.17
CA GLY A 285 9.94 10.35 12.94
C GLY A 285 9.33 8.97 13.13
N LEU A 286 8.45 8.60 12.20
CA LEU A 286 8.03 7.23 11.91
C LEU A 286 8.31 6.94 10.43
N LEU A 287 9.05 5.88 10.14
CA LEU A 287 9.22 5.35 8.78
C LEU A 287 8.46 4.04 8.66
N ILE A 288 7.58 3.96 7.67
CA ILE A 288 6.82 2.78 7.29
C ILE A 288 7.36 2.32 5.94
N ILE A 289 7.76 1.05 5.84
CA ILE A 289 8.15 0.42 4.59
C ILE A 289 7.17 -0.73 4.35
N ASN A 290 6.29 -0.56 3.37
CA ASN A 290 5.29 -1.54 2.98
C ASN A 290 5.43 -1.92 1.51
N PHE A 291 4.59 -2.84 1.07
CA PHE A 291 4.31 -3.08 -0.35
C PHE A 291 2.84 -2.76 -0.61
N ASP A 292 2.50 -2.39 -1.83
CA ASP A 292 1.13 -2.20 -2.31
C ASP A 292 0.31 -3.52 -2.26
N GLU A 293 0.81 -4.60 -2.84
CA GLU A 293 0.17 -5.91 -2.80
C GLU A 293 1.18 -7.06 -2.92
N SER A 294 0.68 -8.27 -2.71
CA SER A 294 1.40 -9.50 -2.96
C SER A 294 1.45 -9.78 -4.47
N SER A 295 2.43 -10.55 -4.90
CA SER A 295 2.46 -11.11 -6.26
C SER A 295 1.31 -12.10 -6.49
N TYR A 296 1.06 -12.42 -7.76
CA TYR A 296 0.07 -13.41 -8.17
C TYR A 296 0.33 -14.80 -7.53
N ALA A 297 -0.74 -15.54 -7.29
CA ALA A 297 -0.67 -16.88 -6.71
C ALA A 297 -0.29 -17.95 -7.76
N THR A 298 -0.66 -17.75 -9.03
CA THR A 298 -0.38 -18.71 -10.12
C THR A 298 -0.27 -17.98 -11.45
N VAL A 299 0.65 -18.44 -12.31
CA VAL A 299 0.74 -18.04 -13.72
C VAL A 299 0.60 -19.28 -14.59
N THR A 300 -0.30 -19.21 -15.57
CA THR A 300 -0.37 -20.20 -16.65
C THR A 300 -0.06 -19.51 -17.97
N GLN A 301 0.98 -19.96 -18.67
CA GLN A 301 1.36 -19.42 -19.96
C GLN A 301 0.95 -20.34 -21.10
N THR A 302 0.42 -19.76 -22.16
CA THR A 302 0.17 -20.40 -23.45
C THR A 302 0.97 -19.69 -24.54
N ALA A 303 0.88 -20.15 -25.79
CA ALA A 303 1.56 -19.50 -26.92
C ALA A 303 1.07 -18.08 -27.21
N SER A 304 -0.13 -17.71 -26.76
CA SER A 304 -0.78 -16.44 -27.08
C SER A 304 -1.34 -15.70 -25.86
N SER A 305 -1.24 -16.29 -24.66
CA SER A 305 -1.79 -15.69 -23.44
C SER A 305 -0.99 -16.05 -22.20
N GLU A 306 -1.08 -15.17 -21.20
CA GLU A 306 -0.67 -15.46 -19.83
C GLU A 306 -1.85 -15.21 -18.90
N ASP A 307 -2.18 -16.18 -18.06
CA ASP A 307 -3.24 -16.10 -17.08
C ASP A 307 -2.62 -15.96 -15.69
N LEU A 308 -2.77 -14.77 -15.09
CA LEU A 308 -2.32 -14.46 -13.73
C LEU A 308 -3.53 -14.58 -12.80
N ILE A 309 -3.40 -15.42 -11.77
CA ILE A 309 -4.48 -15.66 -10.80
C ILE A 309 -4.06 -15.11 -9.44
N PHE A 310 -4.88 -14.23 -8.89
CA PHE A 310 -4.71 -13.63 -7.57
C PHE A 310 -5.64 -14.31 -6.56
N SER A 311 -5.12 -14.63 -5.38
CA SER A 311 -5.86 -15.39 -4.37
C SER A 311 -6.89 -14.54 -3.63
N GLY A 312 -6.54 -13.29 -3.29
CA GLY A 312 -7.45 -12.38 -2.57
C GLY A 312 -7.60 -12.71 -1.10
N ALA A 313 -6.51 -13.11 -0.44
CA ALA A 313 -6.47 -13.10 1.01
C ALA A 313 -6.62 -11.66 1.52
N THR A 314 -7.53 -11.51 2.47
CA THR A 314 -7.88 -10.23 3.09
C THR A 314 -7.66 -10.32 4.59
N CYS A 315 -7.59 -9.16 5.24
CA CYS A 315 -7.59 -9.06 6.68
C CYS A 315 -8.58 -8.00 7.16
N CYS A 316 -8.63 -7.78 8.47
CA CYS A 316 -9.00 -6.48 9.00
C CYS A 316 -10.46 -6.07 8.73
N SER A 317 -11.33 -7.07 8.49
CA SER A 317 -12.73 -6.89 8.09
C SER A 317 -12.90 -6.01 6.84
N GLN A 318 -11.92 -6.03 5.94
CA GLN A 318 -11.99 -5.31 4.67
C GLN A 318 -13.27 -5.65 3.91
N GLN A 319 -13.87 -4.61 3.31
CA GLN A 319 -15.04 -4.72 2.44
C GLN A 319 -14.60 -4.60 0.96
N PRO A 320 -15.35 -5.20 0.01
CA PRO A 320 -15.03 -5.14 -1.43
C PRO A 320 -15.17 -3.75 -2.06
N GLY A 321 -15.81 -2.79 -1.39
CA GLY A 321 -16.20 -1.52 -2.00
C GLY A 321 -17.55 -1.60 -2.75
N PRO A 322 -18.14 -0.44 -3.09
CA PRO A 322 -19.47 -0.41 -3.72
C PRO A 322 -19.44 -0.56 -5.26
N ASN A 323 -18.26 -0.43 -5.89
CA ASN A 323 -18.14 -0.26 -7.35
C ASN A 323 -17.77 -1.54 -8.11
N LEU A 324 -17.22 -2.54 -7.42
CA LEU A 324 -16.81 -3.79 -8.05
C LEU A 324 -17.97 -4.78 -8.20
N ALA A 325 -17.91 -5.59 -9.25
CA ALA A 325 -18.81 -6.72 -9.42
C ALA A 325 -18.48 -7.85 -8.42
N PRO A 326 -19.39 -8.83 -8.23
CA PRO A 326 -19.06 -10.03 -7.46
C PRO A 326 -17.87 -10.79 -8.05
N PHE A 327 -17.00 -11.31 -7.17
CA PHE A 327 -15.84 -12.12 -7.54
C PHE A 327 -16.23 -13.60 -7.79
N PRO A 328 -15.46 -14.36 -8.60
CA PRO A 328 -14.21 -13.96 -9.27
C PRO A 328 -14.44 -13.00 -10.46
N GLN A 329 -13.45 -12.15 -10.71
CA GLN A 329 -13.45 -11.19 -11.82
C GLN A 329 -12.22 -11.42 -12.71
N THR A 330 -12.38 -11.31 -14.02
CA THR A 330 -11.28 -11.39 -14.98
C THR A 330 -11.28 -10.17 -15.87
N SER A 331 -10.11 -9.56 -16.02
CA SER A 331 -9.82 -8.50 -16.98
C SER A 331 -8.73 -8.97 -17.94
N SER A 332 -8.68 -8.39 -19.13
CA SER A 332 -7.73 -8.76 -20.17
C SER A 332 -7.09 -7.52 -20.76
N LEU A 333 -5.77 -7.55 -20.92
CA LEU A 333 -5.01 -6.51 -21.61
C LEU A 333 -4.07 -7.13 -22.65
N SER A 334 -3.72 -6.36 -23.68
CA SER A 334 -2.75 -6.80 -24.69
C SER A 334 -1.39 -6.21 -24.39
N TYR A 335 -0.37 -7.05 -24.28
CA TYR A 335 1.01 -6.63 -24.04
C TYR A 335 1.96 -7.40 -24.95
N LYS A 336 2.72 -6.68 -25.79
CA LYS A 336 3.70 -7.26 -26.74
C LYS A 336 3.14 -8.41 -27.60
N GLY A 337 1.86 -8.35 -27.97
CA GLY A 337 1.18 -9.37 -28.77
C GLY A 337 0.66 -10.58 -27.99
N LEU A 338 0.83 -10.60 -26.66
CA LEU A 338 0.20 -11.55 -25.76
C LEU A 338 -1.10 -10.96 -25.19
N THR A 339 -2.05 -11.85 -24.88
CA THR A 339 -3.22 -11.50 -24.05
C THR A 339 -2.90 -11.85 -22.60
N ILE A 340 -2.83 -10.84 -21.74
CA ILE A 340 -2.62 -11.02 -20.31
C ILE A 340 -3.99 -10.99 -19.64
N ASN A 341 -4.38 -12.08 -18.98
CA ASN A 341 -5.62 -12.18 -18.23
C ASN A 341 -5.32 -12.08 -16.74
N LEU A 342 -5.90 -11.08 -16.07
CA LEU A 342 -5.80 -10.90 -14.62
C LEU A 342 -7.09 -11.42 -14.00
N THR A 343 -7.00 -12.57 -13.33
CA THR A 343 -8.14 -13.22 -12.66
C THR A 343 -8.03 -13.07 -11.15
N LYS A 344 -8.94 -12.30 -10.56
CA LYS A 344 -8.99 -12.01 -9.14
C LYS A 344 -10.06 -12.89 -8.50
N GLN A 345 -9.68 -13.74 -7.54
CA GLN A 345 -10.61 -14.66 -6.88
C GLN A 345 -11.45 -13.99 -5.79
N SER A 346 -10.95 -12.90 -5.22
CA SER A 346 -11.60 -12.09 -4.19
C SER A 346 -11.02 -10.67 -4.23
N PHE A 347 -11.58 -9.74 -3.48
CA PHE A 347 -10.93 -8.46 -3.15
C PHE A 347 -9.76 -8.68 -2.18
N GLY A 348 -9.03 -7.60 -1.84
CA GLY A 348 -7.81 -7.66 -1.02
C GLY A 348 -6.56 -7.64 -1.89
N GLY A 349 -5.39 -7.66 -1.25
CA GLY A 349 -4.09 -7.67 -1.93
C GLY A 349 -3.10 -8.66 -1.36
N ASP A 350 -3.59 -9.69 -0.68
CA ASP A 350 -2.77 -10.77 -0.12
C ASP A 350 -1.68 -10.27 0.86
N GLN A 351 -0.85 -11.17 1.39
CA GLN A 351 0.06 -10.87 2.50
C GLN A 351 1.45 -10.42 2.02
N THR A 352 1.82 -9.18 2.33
CA THR A 352 3.09 -8.56 1.94
C THR A 352 4.09 -8.47 3.10
N GLY A 353 3.59 -8.13 4.29
CA GLY A 353 4.41 -7.71 5.42
C GLY A 353 4.84 -6.25 5.34
N ALA A 354 5.28 -5.71 6.47
CA ALA A 354 5.83 -4.35 6.53
C ALA A 354 6.90 -4.24 7.62
N VAL A 355 7.78 -3.25 7.48
CA VAL A 355 8.76 -2.88 8.51
C VAL A 355 8.53 -1.43 8.92
N MET A 356 8.56 -1.16 10.22
CA MET A 356 8.43 0.19 10.76
C MET A 356 9.62 0.56 11.64
N ILE A 357 10.20 1.72 11.41
CA ILE A 357 11.34 2.25 12.17
C ILE A 357 10.93 3.55 12.86
N SER A 358 11.19 3.64 14.17
CA SER A 358 11.00 4.86 14.93
C SER A 358 11.69 4.74 16.29
N LYS A 359 12.06 5.86 16.93
CA LYS A 359 12.49 5.86 18.34
C LYS A 359 11.39 5.42 19.31
N PHE A 360 10.14 5.47 18.86
CA PHE A 360 8.94 5.05 19.61
C PHE A 360 8.68 3.54 19.49
N ILE A 361 9.56 2.80 18.82
CA ILE A 361 9.49 1.34 18.63
C ILE A 361 10.76 0.72 19.22
N LYS A 362 10.63 -0.31 20.06
CA LYS A 362 11.80 -1.08 20.53
C LYS A 362 12.36 -1.92 19.37
N PRO A 363 13.67 -1.88 19.09
CA PRO A 363 14.28 -2.74 18.08
C PRO A 363 13.97 -4.22 18.30
N GLY A 364 13.65 -4.94 17.22
CA GLY A 364 13.27 -6.35 17.26
C GLY A 364 11.81 -6.60 17.66
N THR A 365 10.96 -5.57 17.63
CA THR A 365 9.52 -5.72 17.82
C THR A 365 8.95 -6.59 16.70
N VAL A 366 8.03 -7.49 17.03
CA VAL A 366 7.28 -8.30 16.05
C VAL A 366 5.81 -8.16 16.35
N SER A 367 5.03 -7.73 15.36
CA SER A 367 3.57 -7.70 15.46
C SER A 367 2.95 -8.78 14.56
N THR A 368 2.01 -9.51 15.15
CA THR A 368 1.12 -10.46 14.48
C THR A 368 -0.29 -9.88 14.31
N VAL A 369 -0.51 -8.62 14.69
CA VAL A 369 -1.78 -7.93 14.45
C VAL A 369 -1.93 -7.74 12.95
N GLN A 370 -3.14 -8.03 12.47
CA GLN A 370 -3.49 -7.84 11.07
C GLN A 370 -3.66 -6.36 10.76
N TYR A 371 -2.96 -5.89 9.73
CA TYR A 371 -3.07 -4.54 9.20
C TYR A 371 -3.14 -4.54 7.67
N ASN A 372 -3.77 -3.54 7.10
CA ASN A 372 -3.72 -3.25 5.67
C ASN A 372 -3.54 -1.73 5.42
N HIS A 373 -3.68 -1.26 4.18
CA HIS A 373 -3.53 0.17 3.86
C HIS A 373 -4.56 1.06 4.58
N TYR A 374 -5.78 0.58 4.77
CA TYR A 374 -6.76 1.32 5.57
C TYR A 374 -6.31 1.45 7.03
N SER A 375 -5.72 0.39 7.60
CA SER A 375 -5.10 0.47 8.95
C SER A 375 -3.97 1.49 9.00
N MET A 376 -3.14 1.57 7.96
CA MET A 376 -2.07 2.57 7.88
C MET A 376 -2.64 3.99 7.84
N LEU A 377 -3.59 4.25 6.95
CA LEU A 377 -4.25 5.55 6.86
C LEU A 377 -4.88 5.95 8.19
N LYS A 378 -5.65 5.05 8.81
CA LYS A 378 -6.23 5.23 10.15
C LYS A 378 -5.20 5.62 11.19
N SER A 379 -4.03 4.99 11.15
CA SER A 379 -2.94 5.24 12.11
C SER A 379 -2.33 6.62 11.92
N ILE A 380 -2.19 7.05 10.67
CA ILE A 380 -1.67 8.39 10.34
C ILE A 380 -2.69 9.45 10.76
N GLU A 381 -3.98 9.24 10.47
CA GLU A 381 -5.06 10.10 10.94
C GLU A 381 -5.09 10.18 12.48
N ASP A 382 -4.86 9.07 13.17
CA ASP A 382 -4.76 9.00 14.62
C ASP A 382 -3.55 9.75 15.23
N ILE A 383 -2.41 9.74 14.53
CA ILE A 383 -1.19 10.49 14.90
C ILE A 383 -1.45 12.00 14.78
N PHE A 384 -2.08 12.43 13.68
CA PHE A 384 -2.35 13.84 13.39
C PHE A 384 -3.69 14.34 13.96
N GLN A 385 -4.46 13.47 14.64
CA GLN A 385 -5.78 13.76 15.21
C GLN A 385 -6.80 14.25 14.17
N LEU A 386 -6.82 13.58 13.02
CA LEU A 386 -7.71 13.85 11.89
C LEU A 386 -8.98 12.98 12.00
N GLY A 387 -9.99 13.30 11.20
CA GLY A 387 -11.13 12.41 10.98
C GLY A 387 -10.73 11.20 10.12
N TYR A 388 -11.51 10.13 10.13
CA TYR A 388 -11.22 8.96 9.31
C TYR A 388 -11.84 9.07 7.91
N LEU A 389 -11.04 8.91 6.87
CA LEU A 389 -11.48 8.86 5.48
C LEU A 389 -11.89 7.44 5.07
N GLY A 390 -13.04 7.33 4.41
CA GLY A 390 -13.49 6.08 3.81
C GLY A 390 -13.39 4.87 4.75
N TYR A 391 -12.78 3.80 4.26
CA TYR A 391 -12.60 2.57 5.02
C TYR A 391 -11.57 2.64 6.14
N ALA A 392 -10.78 3.72 6.30
CA ALA A 392 -10.04 3.95 7.55
C ALA A 392 -10.98 4.13 8.77
N GLY A 393 -12.23 4.52 8.50
CA GLY A 393 -13.30 4.65 9.48
C GLY A 393 -14.16 3.39 9.69
N GLN A 394 -13.91 2.30 8.96
CA GLN A 394 -14.79 1.13 9.01
C GLN A 394 -14.77 0.44 10.38
N ALA A 395 -15.90 -0.19 10.73
CA ALA A 395 -16.01 -0.94 11.98
C ALA A 395 -15.07 -2.16 11.98
N GLY A 396 -14.39 -2.39 13.10
CA GLY A 396 -13.48 -3.51 13.28
C GLY A 396 -12.06 -3.30 12.73
N LEU A 397 -11.82 -2.21 11.99
CA LEU A 397 -10.47 -1.87 11.54
C LEU A 397 -9.64 -1.29 12.69
N VAL A 398 -8.44 -1.86 12.84
CA VAL A 398 -7.46 -1.46 13.86
C VAL A 398 -6.34 -0.64 13.23
N GLY A 399 -5.89 0.41 13.93
CA GLY A 399 -4.68 1.15 13.60
C GLY A 399 -3.49 0.63 14.41
N PHE A 400 -2.29 1.07 14.07
CA PHE A 400 -1.05 0.75 14.78
C PHE A 400 -1.17 1.19 16.24
N GLY A 401 -0.96 0.26 17.16
CA GLY A 401 -1.13 0.50 18.59
C GLY A 401 0.10 0.10 19.40
N SER A 402 -0.15 -0.34 20.63
CA SER A 402 0.90 -0.74 21.58
C SER A 402 1.74 -1.94 21.12
N ASP A 403 1.28 -2.70 20.13
CA ASP A 403 2.02 -3.79 19.49
C ASP A 403 3.13 -3.27 18.55
N ILE A 404 2.96 -2.07 17.99
CA ILE A 404 3.96 -1.39 17.16
C ILE A 404 4.78 -0.44 18.03
N PHE A 405 4.12 0.51 18.68
CA PHE A 405 4.76 1.58 19.43
C PHE A 405 5.15 1.15 20.85
N THR A 406 6.05 0.16 20.92
CA THR A 406 6.47 -0.51 22.14
C THR A 406 7.40 0.32 23.04
N ASN A 407 7.76 1.54 22.61
CA ASN A 407 8.63 2.48 23.32
C ASN A 407 8.01 3.90 23.48
N LEU A 408 6.68 4.02 23.42
CA LEU A 408 5.96 5.26 23.74
C LEU A 408 5.81 5.50 25.25
#